data_AF-A0A942CDP6-F1
#
_entry.id   AF-A0A942CDP6-F1
#
_cell.length_a   1.000
_cell.length_b   1.000
_cell.length_c   1.000
_cell.angle_alpha   90.00
_cell.angle_beta   90.00
_cell.angle_gamma   90.00
#
_symmetry.space_group_name_H-M   'P 1'
#
loop_
_entity.id
_entity.type
_entity.pdbx_description
1 polymer ?
#
loop_
_entity_poly.entity_id
_entity_poly.type
_entity_poly.pdbx_seq_one_letter_code
_entity_poly.pdbx_strand_id
1 'polypeptide(L)' 'MIRKLKSGEYRIYSRKVDEKTGKRRNLGTFKSRSAAEKHEREIQYFKHS' A
#
# COMPACT_ATOMS: atom_id res chain seq x y z
N MET A 1 -4.29 -0.46 1.10
CA MET A 1 -5.13 -0.69 -0.10
C MET A 1 -4.23 -1.08 -1.25
N ILE A 2 -4.38 -2.28 -1.80
CA ILE A 2 -3.52 -2.78 -2.89
C ILE A 2 -4.20 -2.48 -4.23
N ARG A 3 -3.48 -1.83 -5.15
CA ARG A 3 -3.93 -1.53 -6.51
C ARG A 3 -2.97 -2.12 -7.54
N LYS A 4 -3.49 -2.82 -8.55
CA LYS A 4 -2.71 -3.28 -9.70
C LYS A 4 -2.46 -2.11 -10.67
N LEU A 5 -1.23 -1.96 -11.11
CA LEU A 5 -0.80 -0.94 -12.08
C LEU A 5 -0.87 -1.49 -13.50
N LYS A 6 -0.82 -0.59 -14.49
CA LYS A 6 -0.70 -0.96 -15.90
C LYS A 6 0.60 -1.73 -16.19
N SER A 7 1.65 -1.51 -15.40
CA SER A 7 2.91 -2.26 -15.44
C SER A 7 2.79 -3.72 -14.96
N GLY A 8 1.63 -4.11 -14.41
CA GLY A 8 1.43 -5.44 -13.80
C GLY A 8 1.84 -5.53 -12.32
N GLU A 9 2.54 -4.51 -11.81
CA GLU A 9 2.93 -4.41 -10.41
C GLU A 9 1.76 -4.04 -9.50
N TYR A 10 1.94 -4.23 -8.20
CA TYR A 10 0.96 -4.01 -7.15
C TYR A 10 1.45 -2.92 -6.20
N ARG A 11 0.69 -1.84 -6.07
CA ARG A 11 1.03 -0.71 -5.21
C ARG A 11 0.13 -0.66 -3.98
N ILE A 12 0.72 -0.45 -2.81
CA ILE A 12 -0.02 -0.22 -1.58
C ILE A 12 -0.20 1.28 -1.40
N TYR A 13 -1.44 1.70 -1.19
CA TYR A 13 -1.79 3.06 -0.79
C TYR A 13 -2.23 3.11 0.67
N SER A 14 -1.94 4.24 1.32
CA SER A 14 -2.50 4.59 2.63
C SER A 14 -4.02 4.62 2.59
N ARG A 15 -4.67 4.24 3.71
CA ARG A 15 -6.13 4.36 3.85
C ARG A 15 -6.55 5.83 3.90
N LYS A 16 -5.94 6.60 4.81
CA LYS A 16 -6.15 8.03 4.96
C LYS A 16 -5.50 8.79 3.79
N VAL A 17 -6.20 9.82 3.32
CA VAL A 17 -5.68 10.79 2.36
C VAL A 17 -4.77 11.74 3.13
N ASP A 18 -3.66 12.13 2.51
CA ASP A 18 -2.79 13.16 3.06
C ASP A 18 -3.49 14.52 2.99
N GLU A 19 -3.67 15.17 4.14
CA GLU A 19 -4.40 16.43 4.26
C GLU A 19 -3.71 17.61 3.55
N LYS A 20 -2.38 17.56 3.39
CA LYS A 20 -1.61 18.63 2.73
C LYS A 20 -1.68 18.52 1.22
N THR A 21 -1.66 17.30 0.68
CA THR A 21 -1.56 17.07 -0.77
C THR A 21 -2.85 16.56 -1.41
N GLY A 22 -3.84 16.17 -0.62
CA GLY A 22 -5.09 15.56 -1.10
C GLY A 22 -4.90 14.17 -1.72
N LYS A 23 -3.72 13.55 -1.57
CA LYS A 23 -3.36 12.28 -2.22
C LYS A 23 -3.10 11.18 -1.19
N ARG A 24 -3.37 9.93 -1.58
CA ARG A 24 -2.96 8.77 -0.77
C ARG A 24 -1.47 8.53 -0.95
N ARG A 25 -0.78 8.24 0.15
CA ARG A 25 0.65 7.95 0.14
C ARG A 25 0.90 6.56 -0.45
N ASN A 26 1.94 6.45 -1.26
CA ASN A 26 2.47 5.16 -1.71
C ASN A 26 3.26 4.52 -0.56
N LEU A 27 2.82 3.34 -0.11
CA LEU A 27 3.44 2.57 0.97
C LEU A 27 4.33 1.43 0.44
N GLY A 28 4.50 1.31 -0.87
CA GLY A 28 5.33 0.28 -1.50
C GLY A 28 4.77 -0.19 -2.83
N THR A 29 5.65 -0.61 -3.74
CA THR A 29 5.28 -1.23 -5.02
C THR A 29 5.95 -2.60 -5.11
N PHE A 30 5.19 -3.62 -5.49
CA PHE A 30 5.56 -5.02 -5.43
C PHE A 30 5.30 -5.71 -6.76
N LYS A 31 6.15 -6.66 -7.15
CA LYS A 31 5.98 -7.41 -8.40
C LYS A 31 4.81 -8.41 -8.35
N SER A 32 4.41 -8.85 -7.16
CA SER A 32 3.32 -9.81 -6.96
C SER A 32 2.29 -9.31 -5.94
N ARG A 33 1.07 -9.83 -6.08
CA ARG A 33 -0.03 -9.54 -5.15
C ARG A 33 0.27 -10.09 -3.75
N SER A 34 0.82 -11.29 -3.66
CA SER A 34 1.16 -11.95 -2.40
C SER A 34 2.19 -11.17 -1.59
N ALA A 35 3.21 -10.60 -2.24
CA ALA A 35 4.20 -9.75 -1.58
C ALA A 35 3.55 -8.47 -1.03
N ALA A 36 2.65 -7.85 -1.79
CA ALA A 36 1.89 -6.69 -1.33
C ALA A 36 0.97 -7.02 -0.13
N GLU A 37 0.33 -8.20 -0.13
CA GLU A 37 -0.53 -8.66 0.98
C GLU A 37 0.27 -8.95 2.24
N LYS A 38 1.43 -9.60 2.13
CA LYS A 38 2.33 -9.81 3.27
C LYS A 38 2.76 -8.48 3.89
N HIS A 39 3.19 -7.53 3.06
CA HIS A 39 3.61 -6.22 3.55
C HIS A 39 2.45 -5.42 4.15
N GLU A 40 1.23 -5.57 3.60
CA GLU A 40 0.05 -4.95 4.18
C GLU A 40 -0.23 -5.46 5.60
N ARG A 41 -0.09 -6.77 5.84
CA ARG A 41 -0.19 -7.38 7.18
C ARG A 41 0.88 -6.86 8.13
N GLU A 42 2.13 -6.76 7.67
CA GLU A 42 3.23 -6.16 8.44
C GLU A 42 2.89 -4.72 8.85
N ILE A 43 2.42 -3.90 7.91
CA ILE A 43 2.00 -2.51 8.18
C ILE A 43 0.87 -2.48 9.22
N GLN A 44 -0.12 -3.38 9.15
CA GLN A 44 -1.20 -3.40 10.14
C GLN A 44 -0.69 -3.83 11.51
N TYR A 45 0.20 -4.81 11.57
CA TYR A 45 0.80 -5.29 12.82
C TYR A 45 1.46 -4.15 13.58
N PHE A 46 2.34 -3.38 12.92
CA PHE A 46 3.04 -2.26 13.54
C PHE A 46 2.17 -1.02 13.83
N LYS A 47 0.92 -0.98 13.34
CA LYS A 47 -0.01 0.13 13.60
C LYS A 47 -0.95 -0.10 14.77
N HIS A 48 -1.10 -1.35 15.22
CA HIS A 48 -1.94 -1.72 16.36
C HIS A 48 -1.13 -2.04 17.62
N SER A 49 0.20 -1.89 17.54
CA SER A 49 1.13 -1.82 18.68
C SER A 49 1.29 -0.39 19.18
#